data_AF-A0AAX4JG71-F1
#
_entry.id   AF-A0AAX4JG71-F1
#
_cell.length_a   1.000
_cell.length_b   1.000
_cell.length_c   1.000
_cell.angle_alpha   90.00
_cell.angle_beta   90.00
_cell.angle_gamma   90.00
#
_symmetry.space_group_name_H-M   'P 1'
#
loop_
_entity.id
_entity.type
_entity.pdbx_description
1 polymer ?
#
loop_
_entity_poly.entity_id
_entity_poly.type
_entity_poly.pdbx_seq_one_letter_code
_entity_poly.pdbx_strand_id
1 'polypeptide(L)'
;MQYNHFIKNSLENIGSSFVFGTCTKLIYKSFSHYPDLYIIMECLENGLEMSKYTLLNSINIFILDKMGFGKYLLEMTSVFLTNFMINMRNGVKYAYMKGWNGVFINLIRKIIKY
;
A
#
# COMPACT_ATOMS: atom_id res chain seq x y z
N MET A 1 20.85 -1.37 -15.07
CA MET A 1 19.58 -0.86 -15.66
C MET A 1 18.34 -1.16 -14.82
N GLN A 2 18.19 -2.36 -14.21
CA GLN A 2 17.00 -2.69 -13.39
C GLN A 2 16.79 -1.78 -12.15
N TYR A 3 17.86 -1.31 -11.50
CA TYR A 3 17.76 -0.53 -10.25
C TYR A 3 17.18 0.88 -10.46
N ASN A 4 17.62 1.60 -11.49
CA ASN A 4 17.07 2.93 -11.80
C ASN A 4 15.60 2.86 -12.25
N HIS A 5 15.23 1.78 -12.95
CA HIS A 5 13.84 1.52 -13.32
C HIS A 5 12.98 1.20 -12.10
N PHE A 6 13.50 0.42 -11.14
CA PHE A 6 12.82 0.17 -9.87
C PHE A 6 12.62 1.44 -9.05
N ILE A 7 13.65 2.29 -8.94
CA ILE A 7 13.55 3.57 -8.22
C ILE A 7 12.50 4.47 -8.87
N LYS A 8 12.53 4.62 -10.20
CA LYS A 8 11.58 5.46 -10.93
C LYS A 8 10.14 4.96 -10.74
N ASN A 9 9.89 3.67 -10.95
CA ASN A 9 8.56 3.08 -10.77
C ASN A 9 8.09 3.14 -9.33
N SER A 10 8.99 2.95 -8.35
CA SER A 10 8.64 3.06 -6.94
C SER A 10 8.27 4.49 -6.58
N LEU A 11 9.01 5.50 -7.06
CA LEU A 11 8.69 6.91 -6.84
C LEU A 11 7.36 7.30 -7.49
N GLU A 12 7.08 6.83 -8.70
CA GLU A 12 5.79 7.07 -9.38
C GLU A 12 4.63 6.40 -8.61
N ASN A 13 4.82 5.17 -8.13
CA ASN A 13 3.82 4.48 -7.30
C ASN A 13 3.60 5.16 -5.95
N ILE A 14 4.67 5.63 -5.30
CA ILE A 14 4.59 6.34 -4.02
C ILE A 14 3.88 7.69 -4.22
N GLY A 15 4.27 8.46 -5.24
CA GLY A 15 3.66 9.74 -5.55
C GLY A 15 2.17 9.62 -5.91
N SER A 16 1.81 8.62 -6.72
CA SER A 16 0.39 8.37 -7.04
C SER A 16 -0.41 7.94 -5.81
N SER A 17 0.12 7.09 -4.94
CA SER A 17 -0.53 6.72 -3.67
C SER A 17 -0.67 7.91 -2.70
N PHE A 18 0.32 8.80 -2.66
CA PHE A 18 0.26 10.04 -1.89
C PHE A 18 -0.93 10.89 -2.34
N VAL A 19 -0.96 11.23 -3.63
CA VAL A 19 -2.01 12.07 -4.22
C VAL A 19 -3.38 11.40 -4.02
N PHE A 20 -3.48 10.10 -4.28
CA PHE A 20 -4.72 9.36 -4.11
C PHE A 20 -5.22 9.44 -2.66
N GLY A 21 -4.37 9.16 -1.67
CA GLY A 21 -4.73 9.16 -0.25
C GLY A 21 -5.10 10.55 0.27
N THR A 22 -4.37 11.59 -0.15
CA THR A 22 -4.71 12.97 0.22
C THR A 22 -6.03 13.41 -0.41
N CYS A 23 -6.26 13.13 -1.69
CA CYS A 23 -7.49 13.48 -2.37
C CYS A 23 -8.71 12.70 -1.82
N THR A 24 -8.59 11.41 -1.52
CA THR A 24 -9.72 10.64 -0.96
C THR A 24 -10.19 11.22 0.37
N LYS A 25 -9.24 11.54 1.26
CA LYS A 25 -9.56 12.11 2.57
C LYS A 25 -10.11 13.52 2.45
N LEU A 26 -9.57 14.32 1.53
CA LEU A 26 -10.05 15.67 1.25
C LEU A 26 -11.49 15.66 0.75
N ILE A 27 -11.80 14.80 -0.23
CA ILE A 27 -13.17 14.62 -0.74
C ILE A 27 -14.11 14.23 0.42
N TYR A 28 -13.75 13.21 1.20
CA TYR A 28 -14.55 12.77 2.35
C TYR A 28 -14.83 13.90 3.36
N LYS A 29 -13.83 14.74 3.66
CA LYS A 29 -13.97 15.85 4.60
C LYS A 29 -14.70 17.05 4.02
N SER A 30 -14.56 17.32 2.72
CA SER A 30 -15.23 18.43 2.03
C SER A 30 -16.76 18.34 2.07
N PHE A 31 -17.30 17.11 2.16
CA PHE A 31 -18.75 16.89 2.34
C PHE A 31 -19.23 17.10 3.79
N SER A 32 -18.32 17.14 4.76
CA SER A 32 -18.66 17.14 6.19
C SER A 32 -18.39 18.49 6.88
N HIS A 33 -17.34 19.22 6.49
CA HIS A 33 -16.91 20.47 7.13
C HIS A 33 -16.25 21.44 6.13
N TYR A 34 -16.27 22.74 6.45
CA TYR A 34 -15.44 23.73 5.77
C TYR A 34 -13.95 23.44 6.01
N PRO A 35 -13.08 23.53 4.98
CA PRO A 35 -11.68 23.15 5.11
C PRO A 35 -10.92 24.14 5.99
N ASP A 36 -10.48 23.68 7.15
CA ASP A 36 -9.50 24.34 8.01
C ASP A 36 -8.10 23.71 7.81
N LEU A 37 -7.04 24.42 8.22
CA LEU A 37 -5.65 23.98 8.18
C LEU A 37 -5.45 22.60 8.82
N TYR A 38 -6.17 22.33 9.92
CA TYR A 38 -6.15 21.02 10.58
C TYR A 38 -6.65 19.88 9.68
N ILE A 39 -7.69 20.14 8.88
CA ILE A 39 -8.26 19.16 7.95
C ILE A 39 -7.26 18.88 6.81
N ILE A 40 -6.59 19.91 6.31
CA ILE A 40 -5.55 19.75 5.29
C ILE A 40 -4.40 18.90 5.83
N MET A 41 -3.96 19.15 7.06
CA MET A 41 -2.92 18.36 7.71
C MET A 41 -3.32 16.88 7.85
N GLU A 42 -4.54 16.59 8.30
CA GLU A 42 -5.08 15.21 8.38
C GLU A 42 -5.12 14.53 7.00
N CYS A 43 -5.42 15.27 5.93
CA CYS A 43 -5.41 14.73 4.56
C CYS A 43 -4.00 14.41 4.07
N LEU A 44 -3.02 15.26 4.38
CA LEU A 44 -1.62 15.02 4.06
C LEU A 44 -1.07 13.81 4.84
N GLU A 45 -1.42 13.69 6.12
CA GLU A 45 -1.06 12.52 6.95
C GLU A 45 -1.62 11.22 6.35
N ASN A 46 -2.86 11.22 5.88
CA ASN A 46 -3.45 10.05 5.20
C ASN A 46 -2.71 9.71 3.90
N GLY A 47 -2.33 10.70 3.10
CA GLY A 47 -1.50 10.50 1.91
C GLY A 47 -0.13 9.91 2.24
N LEU A 48 0.52 10.42 3.31
CA LEU A 48 1.80 9.88 3.80
C LEU A 48 1.65 8.44 4.29
N GLU A 49 0.55 8.09 4.96
CA GLU A 49 0.31 6.72 5.43
C GLU A 49 0.14 5.75 4.25
N MET A 50 -0.64 6.11 3.22
CA MET A 50 -0.76 5.31 1.99
C MET A 50 0.57 5.18 1.22
N SER A 51 1.36 6.24 1.22
CA SER A 51 2.69 6.26 0.61
C SER A 51 3.64 5.27 1.28
N LYS A 52 3.64 5.24 2.62
CA LYS A 52 4.44 4.29 3.42
C LYS A 52 4.07 2.85 3.07
N TYR A 53 2.78 2.55 2.93
CA TYR A 53 2.31 1.20 2.59
C TYR A 53 2.76 0.77 1.18
N THR A 54 2.76 1.72 0.23
CA THR A 54 3.20 1.48 -1.15
C THR A 54 4.70 1.27 -1.24
N LEU A 55 5.47 2.05 -0.47
CA LEU A 55 6.91 1.88 -0.34
C LEU A 55 7.25 0.50 0.25
N LEU A 56 6.60 0.09 1.34
CA LEU A 56 6.79 -1.23 1.94
C LEU A 56 6.52 -2.35 0.94
N ASN A 57 5.42 -2.27 0.18
CA ASN A 57 5.14 -3.25 -0.87
C ASN A 57 6.21 -3.29 -1.95
N SER A 58 6.68 -2.12 -2.41
CA SER A 58 7.71 -2.03 -3.45
C SER A 58 9.04 -2.64 -2.99
N ILE A 59 9.44 -2.38 -1.73
CA ILE A 59 10.62 -2.98 -1.11
C ILE A 59 10.44 -4.49 -1.00
N ASN A 60 9.29 -4.97 -0.52
CA ASN A 60 9.01 -6.40 -0.38
C ASN A 60 9.09 -7.12 -1.73
N ILE A 61 8.48 -6.55 -2.78
CA ILE A 61 8.57 -7.10 -4.15
C ILE A 61 10.02 -7.18 -4.60
N PHE A 62 10.80 -6.11 -4.42
CA PHE A 62 12.21 -6.10 -4.82
C PHE A 62 13.04 -7.16 -4.10
N ILE A 63 12.89 -7.28 -2.78
CA ILE A 63 13.63 -8.27 -1.99
C ILE A 63 13.23 -9.70 -2.39
N LEU A 64 11.93 -9.97 -2.50
CA LEU A 64 11.42 -11.30 -2.85
C LEU A 64 11.81 -11.70 -4.28
N ASP A 65 11.77 -10.77 -5.24
CA ASP A 65 12.24 -11.00 -6.60
C ASP A 65 13.73 -11.36 -6.61
N LYS A 66 14.56 -10.67 -5.81
CA LYS A 66 15.97 -11.02 -5.62
C LYS A 66 16.18 -12.39 -4.94
N MET A 67 15.24 -12.84 -4.12
CA MET A 67 15.25 -14.18 -3.54
C MET A 67 14.76 -15.27 -4.52
N GLY A 68 14.38 -14.90 -5.74
CA GLY A 68 13.94 -15.86 -6.77
C GLY A 68 12.45 -16.20 -6.71
N PHE A 69 11.64 -15.43 -5.97
CA PHE A 69 10.19 -15.62 -5.99
C PHE A 69 9.63 -15.18 -7.34
N GLY A 70 9.00 -16.11 -8.05
CA GLY A 70 8.41 -15.85 -9.36
C GLY A 70 6.90 -15.62 -9.32
N LYS A 71 6.42 -14.75 -10.21
CA LYS A 71 5.01 -14.62 -10.65
C LYS A 71 4.00 -14.53 -9.48
N TYR A 72 3.14 -15.54 -9.35
CA TYR A 72 2.06 -15.58 -8.37
C TYR A 72 2.56 -15.64 -6.93
N LEU A 73 3.66 -16.35 -6.69
CA LEU A 73 4.21 -16.52 -5.36
C LEU A 73 4.73 -15.17 -4.83
N LEU A 74 5.45 -14.44 -5.69
CA LEU A 74 5.97 -13.09 -5.41
C LEU A 74 4.85 -12.13 -4.97
N GLU A 75 3.74 -12.12 -5.71
CA GLU A 75 2.64 -11.20 -5.46
C GLU A 75 1.87 -11.57 -4.18
N MET A 76 1.62 -12.85 -3.92
CA MET A 76 0.95 -13.26 -2.68
C MET A 76 1.80 -12.98 -1.45
N THR A 77 3.10 -13.30 -1.51
CA THR A 77 3.99 -13.07 -0.37
C THR A 77 4.24 -11.60 -0.13
N SER A 78 4.34 -10.77 -1.18
CA SER A 78 4.48 -9.32 -1.01
C SER A 78 3.23 -8.69 -0.40
N VAL A 79 2.04 -9.10 -0.85
CA VAL A 79 0.75 -8.62 -0.29
C VAL A 79 0.59 -9.06 1.16
N PHE A 80 0.94 -10.32 1.48
CA PHE A 80 0.89 -10.82 2.84
C PHE A 80 1.84 -10.04 3.76
N LEU A 81 3.13 -9.94 3.39
CA LEU A 81 4.15 -9.27 4.19
C LEU A 81 3.83 -7.79 4.41
N THR A 82 3.37 -7.10 3.37
CA THR A 82 2.99 -5.69 3.48
C THR A 82 1.85 -5.51 4.48
N ASN A 83 0.76 -6.28 4.34
CA ASN A 83 -0.37 -6.19 5.27
C ASN A 83 0.00 -6.63 6.69
N PHE A 84 0.88 -7.63 6.82
CA PHE A 84 1.38 -8.08 8.10
C PHE A 84 2.18 -6.99 8.81
N MET A 85 3.16 -6.37 8.12
CA MET A 85 4.00 -5.30 8.68
C MET A 85 3.18 -4.08 9.11
N ILE A 86 2.21 -3.66 8.29
CA ILE A 86 1.32 -2.52 8.59
C ILE A 86 0.52 -2.77 9.88
N ASN A 87 0.01 -3.99 10.04
CA ASN A 87 -0.89 -4.33 11.13
C ASN A 87 -0.18 -4.88 12.38
N MET A 88 1.15 -4.99 12.33
CA MET A 88 1.96 -5.50 13.44
C MET A 88 1.79 -4.67 14.72
N ARG A 89 1.54 -3.36 14.58
CA ARG A 89 1.23 -2.44 15.69
C ARG A 89 0.00 -2.85 16.52
N ASN A 90 -0.92 -3.62 15.93
CA ASN A 90 -2.15 -4.09 16.58
C ASN A 90 -2.02 -5.52 17.12
N GLY A 91 -0.81 -6.09 17.10
CA GLY A 91 -0.51 -7.44 17.59
C GLY A 91 -0.40 -8.50 16.49
N VAL A 92 0.39 -9.53 16.76
CA VAL A 92 0.80 -10.57 15.78
C VAL A 92 -0.40 -11.34 15.22
N LYS A 93 -1.35 -11.74 16.07
CA LYS A 93 -2.54 -12.50 15.63
C LYS A 93 -3.43 -11.67 14.68
N TYR A 94 -3.59 -10.38 14.97
CA TYR A 94 -4.35 -9.47 14.11
C TYR A 94 -3.63 -9.21 12.78
N ALA A 95 -2.32 -8.99 12.84
CA ALA A 95 -1.48 -8.82 11.66
C ALA A 95 -1.54 -10.03 10.73
N TYR A 96 -1.48 -11.24 11.29
CA TYR A 96 -1.57 -12.49 10.53
C TYR A 96 -2.91 -12.62 9.80
N MET A 97 -4.02 -12.36 10.50
CA MET A 97 -5.38 -12.39 9.92
C MET A 97 -5.52 -11.36 8.78
N LYS A 98 -5.01 -10.14 8.96
CA LYS A 98 -5.04 -9.10 7.92
C LYS A 98 -4.14 -9.42 6.73
N GLY A 99 -2.99 -10.06 6.97
CA GLY A 99 -2.12 -10.59 5.91
C GLY A 99 -2.89 -11.53 4.97
N TRP A 100 -3.57 -12.53 5.53
CA TRP A 100 -4.38 -13.47 4.76
C TRP A 100 -5.58 -12.82 4.07
N ASN A 101 -6.28 -11.90 4.74
CA ASN A 101 -7.38 -11.16 4.11
C ASN A 101 -6.89 -10.37 2.88
N GLY A 102 -5.69 -9.76 2.96
CA GLY A 102 -5.10 -9.07 1.82
C GLY A 102 -4.84 -9.99 0.64
N VAL A 103 -4.28 -11.18 0.89
CA VAL A 103 -4.07 -12.21 -0.14
C VAL A 103 -5.40 -12.64 -0.77
N PHE A 104 -6.43 -12.88 0.06
CA PHE A 104 -7.75 -13.29 -0.41
C PHE A 104 -8.43 -12.24 -1.29
N ILE A 105 -8.39 -10.97 -0.90
CA ILE A 105 -8.90 -9.86 -1.71
C ILE A 105 -8.14 -9.77 -3.04
N ASN A 106 -6.82 -9.97 -3.02
CA ASN A 106 -6.02 -9.93 -4.25
C ASN A 106 -6.38 -11.08 -5.21
N LEU A 107 -6.63 -12.28 -4.67
CA LEU A 107 -7.12 -13.43 -5.44
C LEU A 107 -8.49 -13.14 -6.08
N ILE A 108 -9.44 -12.61 -5.31
CA ILE A 108 -10.77 -12.23 -5.83
C ILE A 108 -10.63 -11.18 -6.93
N ARG A 109 -9.81 -10.15 -6.72
CA ARG A 109 -9.57 -9.10 -7.71
C ARG A 109 -9.04 -9.66 -9.02
N LYS A 110 -8.19 -10.69 -8.98
CA LYS A 110 -7.71 -11.37 -10.18
C LYS A 110 -8.80 -12.14 -10.89
N ILE A 111 -9.67 -12.84 -10.15
CA ILE A 111 -10.79 -13.59 -10.73
C ILE A 111 -11.77 -12.63 -11.43
N ILE A 112 -12.09 -11.47 -10.84
CA ILE A 112 -13.03 -10.49 -11.40
C ILE A 112 -12.46 -9.77 -12.64
N LYS A 113 -11.13 -9.67 -12.75
CA LYS A 113 -10.47 -9.05 -13.92
C LYS A 113 -10.36 -9.98 -15.13
N TYR A 114 -10.72 -11.26 -14.98
CA TYR A 114 -10.84 -12.24 -16.04
C TYR A 114 -12.32 -12.44 -16.41
#